data_AF-A0A075MUN4-F1
#
_entry.id   AF-A0A075MUN4-F1
#
_cell.length_a   1.000
_cell.length_b   1.000
_cell.length_c   1.000
_cell.angle_alpha   90.00
_cell.angle_beta   90.00
_cell.angle_gamma   90.00
#
_symmetry.space_group_name_H-M   'P 1'
#
loop_
_entity.id
_entity.type
_entity.pdbx_description
1 polymer ?
#
loop_
_entity_poly.entity_id
_entity_poly.type
_entity_poly.pdbx_seq_one_letter_code
_entity_poly.pdbx_strand_id
1 'polypeptide(L)' 'MAESETMQAVMDHDHITVSIAVFGGVLVTRVFEGSGCYDQFVDFLKSQFDRGSAIRSSIIIAADSR' A
#
# COMPACT_ATOMS: atom_id res chain seq x y z
N MET A 1 23.28 -2.29 2.84
CA MET A 1 22.18 -3.22 3.17
C MET A 1 20.91 -2.47 2.84
N ALA A 2 20.12 -2.90 1.87
CA ALA A 2 18.90 -2.19 1.49
C ALA A 2 17.93 -2.25 2.68
N GLU A 3 17.63 -1.11 3.30
CA GLU A 3 16.57 -1.05 4.30
C GLU A 3 15.30 -1.50 3.60
N SER A 4 14.74 -2.62 4.07
CA SER A 4 13.56 -3.21 3.46
C SER A 4 12.36 -2.34 3.82
N GLU A 5 11.91 -1.52 2.88
CA GLU A 5 10.66 -0.79 2.98
C GLU A 5 9.54 -1.81 3.24
N THR A 6 8.92 -1.70 4.40
CA THR A 6 7.87 -2.63 4.82
C THR A 6 6.52 -1.95 4.59
N MET A 7 5.71 -2.56 3.73
CA MET A 7 4.37 -2.07 3.40
C MET A 7 3.29 -2.93 4.06
N GLN A 8 2.24 -2.30 4.56
CA GLN A 8 1.00 -2.95 4.92
C GLN A 8 -0.13 -2.38 4.07
N ALA A 9 -0.98 -3.24 3.52
CA ALA A 9 -2.19 -2.83 2.80
C ALA A 9 -3.40 -3.50 3.47
N VAL A 10 -4.40 -2.69 3.83
CA VAL A 10 -5.72 -3.13 4.29
C VAL A 10 -6.70 -2.83 3.17
N MET A 11 -7.37 -3.85 2.65
CA MET A 11 -8.18 -3.78 1.44
C MET A 11 -9.62 -4.18 1.72
N ASP A 12 -10.54 -3.36 1.25
CA ASP A 12 -11.99 -3.56 1.18
C ASP A 12 -12.45 -3.38 -0.29
N HIS A 13 -13.75 -3.54 -0.57
CA HIS A 13 -14.32 -3.47 -1.91
C HIS A 13 -14.16 -2.10 -2.57
N ASP A 14 -14.27 -1.02 -1.79
CA ASP A 14 -14.21 0.36 -2.25
C ASP A 14 -13.19 1.21 -1.48
N HIS A 15 -12.32 0.57 -0.70
CA HIS A 15 -11.39 1.26 0.17
C HIS A 15 -10.08 0.48 0.31
N ILE A 16 -8.93 1.13 0.10
CA ILE A 16 -7.61 0.56 0.33
C ILE A 16 -6.79 1.54 1.17
N THR A 17 -6.38 1.12 2.36
CA THR A 17 -5.43 1.85 3.21
C THR A 17 -4.05 1.20 3.12
N VAL A 18 -3.04 1.98 2.76
CA VAL A 18 -1.65 1.54 2.65
C VAL A 18 -0.80 2.30 3.65
N SER A 19 -0.02 1.58 4.44
CA SER A 19 0.96 2.12 5.38
C SER A 19 2.34 1.64 4.98
N ILE A 20 3.26 2.56 4.69
CA ILE A 20 4.65 2.26 4.32
C ILE A 20 5.57 2.83 5.38
N ALA A 21 6.40 1.98 5.97
CA ALA A 21 7.53 2.43 6.77
C ALA A 21 8.71 2.72 5.84
N VAL A 22 9.02 4.01 5.66
CA VAL A 22 10.20 4.45 4.91
C VAL A 22 11.37 4.72 5.87
N PHE A 23 12.57 4.76 5.31
CA PHE A 23 13.86 4.98 5.99
C PHE A 23 13.77 5.89 7.22
N GLY A 24 14.20 5.38 8.38
CA GLY A 24 14.16 6.11 9.66
C GLY A 24 12.87 5.98 10.47
N GLY A 25 11.93 5.10 10.08
CA GLY A 25 10.72 4.79 10.85
C GLY A 25 9.55 5.75 10.60
N VAL A 26 9.62 6.57 9.54
CA VAL A 26 8.51 7.43 9.14
C VAL A 26 7.43 6.56 8.50
N LEU A 27 6.24 6.57 9.10
CA LEU A 27 5.07 5.88 8.57
C LEU A 27 4.31 6.83 7.64
N VAL A 28 4.23 6.46 6.36
CA VAL A 28 3.38 7.15 5.38
C VAL A 28 2.12 6.33 5.20
N THR A 29 0.97 6.92 5.52
CA THR A 29 -0.35 6.32 5.28
C THR A 29 -1.01 6.99 4.07
N ARG A 30 -1.50 6.17 3.15
CA ARG A 30 -2.27 6.57 1.96
C ARG A 30 -3.59 5.83 1.98
N VAL A 31 -4.66 6.51 1.57
CA VAL A 31 -6.00 5.95 1.48
C VAL A 31 -6.51 6.16 0.07
N PHE A 32 -7.06 5.11 -0.53
CA PHE A 32 -7.68 5.10 -1.86
C PHE A 32 -9.14 4.66 -1.70
N GLU A 33 -10.07 5.42 -2.26
CA GLU A 33 -11.51 5.22 -2.05
C GLU A 33 -12.29 5.19 -3.37
N GLY A 34 -13.46 4.56 -3.33
CA GLY A 34 -14.38 4.44 -4.44
C GLY A 34 -14.07 3.27 -5.38
N SER A 35 -14.82 3.20 -6.48
CA SER A 35 -14.75 2.10 -7.45
C SER A 35 -13.40 1.97 -8.17
N GLY A 36 -12.57 3.01 -8.13
CA GLY A 36 -11.23 3.03 -8.74
C GLY A 36 -10.09 2.84 -7.73
N CYS A 37 -10.35 2.49 -6.48
CA CYS A 37 -9.32 2.41 -5.43
C CYS A 37 -8.17 1.46 -5.80
N TYR A 38 -8.46 0.33 -6.47
CA TYR A 38 -7.47 -0.64 -6.93
C TYR A 38 -6.53 -0.07 -7.99
N ASP A 39 -7.06 0.65 -8.98
CA ASP A 39 -6.24 1.26 -10.03
C ASP A 39 -5.34 2.35 -9.45
N GLN A 40 -5.90 3.19 -8.57
CA GLN A 40 -5.14 4.22 -7.86
C GLN A 40 -4.02 3.61 -7.00
N PHE A 41 -4.29 2.50 -6.33
CA PHE A 41 -3.29 1.78 -5.55
C PHE A 41 -2.16 1.25 -6.44
N VAL A 42 -2.48 0.61 -7.56
CA VAL A 42 -1.48 0.08 -8.49
C VAL A 42 -0.63 1.20 -9.10
N ASP A 43 -1.24 2.31 -9.48
CA ASP A 43 -0.50 3.46 -10.02
C ASP A 43 0.37 4.13 -8.96
N PHE A 44 -0.09 4.18 -7.71
CA PHE A 44 0.73 4.59 -6.59
C PHE A 44 1.98 3.70 -6.45
N LEU A 45 1.84 2.37 -6.48
CA LEU A 45 2.99 1.46 -6.42
C LEU A 45 3.99 1.72 -7.55
N LYS A 46 3.50 1.87 -8.79
CA LYS A 46 4.38 2.18 -9.95
C LYS A 46 5.10 3.52 -9.80
N SER A 47 4.50 4.48 -9.11
CA SER A 47 5.09 5.82 -8.90
C SER A 47 6.13 5.86 -7.80
N GLN A 48 5.99 5.00 -6.77
CA GLN A 48 6.86 5.04 -5.59
C GLN A 48 8.05 4.09 -5.71
N PHE A 49 7.90 2.97 -6.43
CA PHE A 49 8.93 1.94 -6.50
C PHE A 49 9.55 1.86 -7.89
N ASP A 50 10.88 1.76 -7.93
CA ASP A 50 11.62 1.64 -9.18
C ASP A 50 11.33 0.32 -9.90
N ARG A 51 11.51 0.32 -11.22
CA ARG A 51 11.34 -0.87 -12.04
C ARG A 51 12.30 -1.99 -11.59
N GLY A 52 11.73 -3.14 -11.23
CA GLY A 52 12.49 -4.30 -10.73
C GLY A 52 12.62 -4.34 -9.21
N SER A 53 12.05 -3.37 -8.49
CA SER A 53 11.97 -3.40 -7.03
C SER A 53 11.06 -4.54 -6.55
N ALA A 54 11.50 -5.23 -5.50
CA ALA A 54 10.69 -6.20 -4.79
C ALA A 54 10.16 -5.57 -3.50
N ILE A 55 8.83 -5.54 -3.37
CA ILE A 55 8.15 -4.98 -2.19
C ILE A 55 7.84 -6.12 -1.23
N ARG A 56 8.28 -6.00 0.02
CA ARG A 56 7.85 -6.91 1.08
C ARG A 56 6.62 -6.31 1.76
N SER A 57 5.47 -6.97 1.65
CA SER A 57 4.23 -6.47 2.22
C SER A 57 3.41 -7.49 2.98
N SER A 58 2.59 -6.96 3.88
CA SER A 58 1.48 -7.67 4.53
C SER A 58 0.17 -7.14 3.95
N ILE A 59 -0.64 -8.04 3.39
CA ILE A 59 -1.96 -7.71 2.83
C ILE A 59 -3.02 -8.27 3.76
N ILE A 60 -3.95 -7.42 4.18
CA ILE A 60 -5.11 -7.76 5.01
C ILE A 60 -6.36 -7.50 4.18
N ILE A 61 -7.16 -8.54 3.98
CA ILE A 61 -8.49 -8.41 3.35
C ILE A 61 -9.49 -8.16 4.48
N ALA A 62 -10.03 -6.96 4.55
CA ALA A 62 -11.07 -6.61 5.50
C ALA A 62 -12.40 -7.24 5.05
N ALA A 63 -13.21 -7.67 6.02
CA ALA A 63 -14.59 -8.03 5.74
C ALA A 63 -15.38 -6.72 5.58
N ASP A 64 -16.21 -6.65 4.53
CA ASP A 64 -17.12 -5.52 4.28
C ASP A 64 -17.92 -5.26 5.56
N SER A 65 -17.65 -4.13 6.20
CA SER A 65 -18.28 -3.76 7.48
C SER A 65 -19.66 -3.16 7.20
N ARG A 66 -20.59 -4.00 6.73
CA ARG A 66 -22.02 -3.66 6.61
C ARG A 66 -22.79 -4.00 7.88
#